data_AF-A0AAV8BYR1-F1
#
_entry.id   AF-A0AAV8BYR1-F1
#
_cell.length_a   1.000
_cell.length_b   1.000
_cell.length_c   1.000
_cell.angle_alpha   90.00
_cell.angle_beta   90.00
_cell.angle_gamma   90.00
#
_symmetry.space_group_name_H-M   'P 1'
#
loop_
_entity.id
_entity.type
_entity.pdbx_description
1 polymer ?
#
loop_
_entity_poly.entity_id
_entity_poly.type
_entity_poly.pdbx_seq_one_letter_code
_entity_poly.pdbx_strand_id
1 'polypeptide(L)'
;MEASLLKGKQEQEENDDGEWNGGRNVAVEEGDTFDIPPKGASIERLRRWRQAVLVLNASRRFRYTLDLKQEEGNERIRRKIRAHAQVIRAAFLFQEAGERHIPKTELPAVLPCGFGIGDEQLTSMTRDHNYSALQDYGGVKGVANLLKTNIDKGITGDDADLVSRRNAFGSNTYPHKKGKCFWVFLWEACQDLTLIILMVAAALSLALGIKTEGIKEGWYDGGSIAFAVFLVIVVTATSDYKQSLQFKHLNEEMQNIHVEVIGSGKRLSVSIFDLVVGDAVPLKIGDQVPADGLLISGQSLAIDESSMTGESKIVRKDQKSPFLMSGCKVADGYGTMLLTAVGMNTEWGLLMATISEDNGEETPLQVRLNGVATMIGMVGLAVAGAVLVVLMARYFTGKTTNADGTVQYIKGQTSAKSAIDGVIKFFTVAVTIVVVAVPEGLPLAVTLTLAYSMRKMMTDKALVTVLQYVLVFGKFIFLYLTL
;
A
#
# COMPACT_ATOMS: atom_id res chain seq x y z
N MET A 1 -35.74 -62.59 -8.22
CA MET A 1 -36.51 -63.51 -7.36
C MET A 1 -37.22 -62.64 -6.34
N GLU A 2 -38.56 -62.64 -6.42
CA GLU A 2 -39.58 -62.04 -5.53
C GLU A 2 -39.49 -60.52 -5.25
N ALA A 3 -40.27 -59.67 -5.93
CA ALA A 3 -41.73 -59.38 -5.77
C ALA A 3 -41.96 -58.40 -4.59
N SER A 4 -42.55 -57.21 -4.74
CA SER A 4 -43.92 -56.91 -5.21
C SER A 4 -44.06 -55.35 -5.26
N LEU A 5 -44.48 -54.71 -6.36
CA LEU A 5 -45.88 -54.28 -6.67
C LEU A 5 -46.45 -53.29 -5.62
N LEU A 6 -46.97 -52.09 -5.89
CA LEU A 6 -47.69 -51.52 -7.04
C LEU A 6 -47.93 -49.99 -6.85
N LYS A 7 -48.05 -49.29 -7.99
CA LYS A 7 -48.96 -48.16 -8.33
C LYS A 7 -48.88 -46.86 -7.48
N GLY A 8 -48.82 -45.65 -8.05
CA GLY A 8 -49.02 -45.21 -9.42
C GLY A 8 -49.94 -43.98 -9.48
N LYS A 9 -49.62 -43.07 -10.42
CA LYS A 9 -50.49 -42.04 -11.06
C LYS A 9 -50.91 -40.82 -10.23
N GLN A 10 -51.03 -39.60 -10.77
CA GLN A 10 -50.74 -38.96 -12.07
C GLN A 10 -51.05 -37.45 -11.89
N GLU A 11 -50.38 -36.58 -12.66
CA GLU A 11 -50.87 -35.36 -13.39
C GLU A 11 -51.73 -34.31 -12.63
N GLN A 12 -51.70 -32.99 -12.86
CA GLN A 12 -51.35 -32.16 -14.02
C GLN A 12 -51.36 -30.67 -13.60
N GLU A 13 -50.67 -29.84 -14.39
CA GLU A 13 -50.88 -28.42 -14.78
C GLU A 13 -51.88 -27.54 -13.99
N GLU A 14 -51.52 -26.28 -13.68
CA GLU A 14 -52.01 -25.08 -14.39
C GLU A 14 -51.32 -23.77 -13.93
N ASN A 15 -51.20 -22.82 -14.87
CA ASN A 15 -50.79 -21.43 -14.71
C ASN A 15 -51.76 -20.65 -13.79
N ASP A 16 -51.28 -19.59 -13.16
CA ASP A 16 -52.07 -18.35 -13.17
C ASP A 16 -51.21 -17.10 -12.91
N ASP A 17 -51.39 -16.12 -13.79
CA ASP A 17 -50.80 -14.79 -13.76
C ASP A 17 -51.63 -13.90 -12.83
N GLY A 18 -50.99 -13.06 -12.02
CA GLY A 18 -51.69 -12.21 -11.04
C GLY A 18 -50.91 -10.97 -10.64
N GLU A 19 -50.98 -9.95 -11.49
CA GLU A 19 -50.55 -8.58 -11.24
C GLU A 19 -51.46 -7.89 -10.21
N TRP A 20 -50.96 -7.54 -9.00
CA TRP A 20 -51.63 -6.57 -8.11
C TRP A 20 -50.64 -5.57 -7.52
N ASN A 21 -50.77 -4.35 -8.02
CA ASN A 21 -50.25 -3.10 -7.49
C ASN A 21 -50.82 -2.83 -6.09
N GLY A 22 -50.00 -2.34 -5.15
CA GLY A 22 -50.48 -2.06 -3.80
C GLY A 22 -49.41 -1.52 -2.86
N GLY A 23 -49.13 -0.23 -2.96
CA GLY A 23 -48.37 0.50 -1.94
C GLY A 23 -48.99 0.33 -0.56
N ARG A 24 -48.23 -0.23 0.38
CA ARG A 24 -48.45 -0.08 1.82
C ARG A 24 -47.16 0.38 2.48
N ASN A 25 -47.20 1.60 2.99
CA ASN A 25 -46.33 2.06 4.06
C ASN A 25 -46.43 1.05 5.22
N VAL A 26 -45.45 0.17 5.35
CA VAL A 26 -45.31 -0.67 6.54
C VAL A 26 -44.68 0.22 7.60
N ALA A 27 -45.53 0.63 8.55
CA ALA A 27 -45.13 1.21 9.80
C ALA A 27 -44.05 0.33 10.44
N VAL A 28 -42.99 0.96 10.92
CA VAL A 28 -41.88 0.32 11.64
C VAL A 28 -42.44 -0.27 12.93
N GLU A 29 -42.76 -1.56 12.94
CA GLU A 29 -42.98 -2.30 14.18
C GLU A 29 -41.65 -2.39 14.95
N GLU A 30 -41.68 -1.93 16.20
CA GLU A 30 -40.60 -2.09 17.19
C GLU A 30 -40.41 -3.58 17.50
N GLY A 31 -39.58 -4.25 16.71
CA GLY A 31 -39.15 -5.62 16.99
C GLY A 31 -38.29 -5.72 18.26
N ASP A 32 -38.47 -6.83 18.98
CA ASP A 32 -37.83 -7.16 20.25
C ASP A 32 -36.29 -7.05 20.17
N THR A 33 -35.64 -6.52 21.23
CA THR A 33 -34.20 -6.15 21.20
C THR A 33 -33.26 -7.34 20.95
N PHE A 34 -33.78 -8.56 21.15
CA PHE A 34 -33.04 -9.81 20.99
C PHE A 34 -33.34 -10.58 19.70
N ASP A 35 -34.27 -10.11 18.86
CA ASP A 35 -34.68 -10.83 17.66
C ASP A 35 -33.90 -10.34 16.43
N ILE A 36 -32.86 -11.09 16.05
CA ILE A 36 -32.00 -10.79 14.90
C ILE A 36 -32.26 -11.80 13.78
N PRO A 37 -32.69 -11.37 12.58
CA PRO A 37 -32.88 -12.27 11.46
C PRO A 37 -31.52 -12.88 11.03
N PRO A 38 -31.50 -14.16 10.62
CA PRO A 38 -30.26 -14.89 10.33
C PRO A 38 -29.44 -14.34 9.15
N LYS A 39 -30.02 -13.51 8.28
CA LYS A 39 -29.33 -12.79 7.20
C LYS A 39 -29.92 -11.39 7.03
N GLY A 40 -29.06 -10.40 6.73
CA GLY A 40 -29.48 -9.04 6.35
C GLY A 40 -29.98 -8.15 7.49
N ALA A 41 -29.55 -8.37 8.73
CA ALA A 41 -29.93 -7.52 9.85
C ALA A 41 -29.40 -6.09 9.69
N SER A 42 -30.25 -5.09 9.93
CA SER A 42 -29.87 -3.67 9.90
C SER A 42 -28.80 -3.35 10.96
N ILE A 43 -27.82 -2.52 10.59
CA ILE A 43 -26.67 -2.10 11.42
C ILE A 43 -27.11 -1.59 12.80
N GLU A 44 -28.20 -0.83 12.86
CA GLU A 44 -28.73 -0.28 14.11
C GLU A 44 -29.24 -1.36 15.09
N ARG A 45 -29.87 -2.43 14.59
CA ARG A 45 -30.32 -3.55 15.44
C ARG A 45 -29.13 -4.33 16.00
N LEU A 46 -28.12 -4.60 15.18
CA LEU A 46 -26.88 -5.24 15.63
C LEU A 46 -26.17 -4.41 16.71
N ARG A 47 -26.19 -3.07 16.59
CA ARG A 47 -25.62 -2.16 17.60
C ARG A 47 -26.41 -2.20 18.92
N ARG A 48 -27.75 -2.16 18.87
CA ARG A 48 -28.61 -2.26 20.07
C ARG A 48 -28.43 -3.60 20.79
N TRP A 49 -28.44 -4.70 20.05
CA TRP A 49 -28.21 -6.03 20.62
C TRP A 49 -26.84 -6.13 21.31
N ARG A 50 -25.79 -5.57 20.71
CA ARG A 50 -24.45 -5.59 21.32
C ARG A 50 -24.34 -4.73 22.59
N GLN A 51 -25.13 -3.66 22.69
CA GLN A 51 -25.21 -2.82 23.90
C GLN A 51 -26.05 -3.49 25.00
N ALA A 52 -27.05 -4.28 24.63
CA ALA A 52 -27.89 -5.02 25.58
C ALA A 52 -27.20 -6.27 26.17
N VAL A 53 -26.22 -6.86 25.47
CA VAL A 53 -25.53 -8.08 25.93
C VAL A 53 -24.24 -7.71 26.71
N LEU A 54 -24.28 -7.88 28.04
CA LEU A 54 -23.10 -7.81 28.91
C LEU A 54 -22.23 -9.07 28.73
N VAL A 55 -20.99 -8.92 28.22
CA VAL A 55 -20.06 -10.05 28.03
C VAL A 55 -18.69 -9.76 28.66
N LEU A 56 -18.27 -10.61 29.59
CA LEU A 56 -16.94 -10.60 30.25
C LEU A 56 -15.74 -10.80 29.30
N ASN A 57 -15.98 -11.38 28.11
CA ASN A 57 -14.94 -11.57 27.09
C ASN A 57 -15.54 -11.52 25.67
N ALA A 58 -15.64 -10.32 25.11
CA ALA A 58 -16.27 -10.06 23.81
C ALA A 58 -15.60 -10.75 22.61
N SER A 59 -14.33 -11.16 22.75
CA SER A 59 -13.50 -11.63 21.63
C SER A 59 -13.84 -13.02 21.07
N ARG A 60 -14.50 -13.91 21.84
CA ARG A 60 -14.75 -15.29 21.39
C ARG A 60 -16.10 -15.51 20.68
N ARG A 61 -17.13 -14.70 20.93
CA ARG A 61 -18.50 -14.97 20.42
C ARG A 61 -18.89 -14.19 19.15
N PHE A 62 -18.21 -13.08 18.84
CA PHE A 62 -18.54 -12.21 17.70
C PHE A 62 -17.78 -12.53 16.40
N ARG A 63 -17.17 -13.72 16.29
CA ARG A 63 -16.32 -14.09 15.14
C ARG A 63 -17.09 -14.15 13.81
N TYR A 64 -18.42 -14.33 13.86
CA TYR A 64 -19.31 -14.42 12.69
C TYR A 64 -20.33 -13.28 12.60
N THR A 65 -20.25 -12.27 13.46
CA THR A 65 -21.09 -11.07 13.36
C THR A 65 -20.30 -10.00 12.63
N LEU A 66 -20.92 -9.42 11.61
CA LEU A 66 -20.40 -8.31 10.79
C LEU A 66 -19.64 -7.28 11.64
N ASP A 67 -18.41 -6.94 11.25
CA ASP A 67 -17.60 -5.95 11.98
C ASP A 67 -18.09 -4.53 11.67
N LEU A 68 -18.91 -3.99 12.57
CA LEU A 68 -19.51 -2.66 12.47
C LEU A 68 -18.47 -1.56 12.21
N LYS A 69 -17.23 -1.71 12.72
CA LYS A 69 -16.18 -0.70 12.55
C LYS A 69 -15.63 -0.70 11.12
N GLN A 70 -15.54 -1.88 10.51
CA GLN A 70 -15.14 -2.04 9.11
C GLN A 70 -16.23 -1.53 8.17
N GLU A 71 -17.50 -1.76 8.51
CA GLU A 71 -18.64 -1.30 7.71
C GLU A 71 -18.84 0.22 7.78
N GLU A 72 -18.68 0.84 8.97
CA GLU A 72 -18.64 2.30 9.13
C GLU A 72 -17.49 2.92 8.30
N GLY A 73 -16.34 2.25 8.22
CA GLY A 73 -15.23 2.64 7.34
C GLY A 73 -15.64 2.61 5.87
N ASN A 74 -16.23 1.49 5.42
CA ASN A 74 -16.71 1.32 4.05
C ASN A 74 -17.81 2.34 3.69
N GLU A 75 -18.70 2.69 4.62
CA GLU A 75 -19.70 3.74 4.40
C GLU A 75 -19.08 5.13 4.25
N ARG A 76 -18.07 5.47 5.07
CA ARG A 76 -17.35 6.75 4.94
C ARG A 76 -16.66 6.84 3.57
N ILE A 77 -16.05 5.75 3.12
CA ILE A 77 -15.45 5.65 1.79
C ILE A 77 -16.53 5.82 0.70
N ARG A 78 -17.65 5.12 0.79
CA ARG A 78 -18.79 5.26 -0.16
C ARG A 78 -19.38 6.66 -0.18
N ARG A 79 -19.44 7.37 0.96
CA ARG A 79 -19.89 8.78 1.03
C ARG A 79 -18.90 9.71 0.34
N LYS A 80 -17.59 9.53 0.56
CA LYS A 80 -16.55 10.29 -0.15
C LYS A 80 -16.62 10.07 -1.66
N ILE A 81 -16.79 8.82 -2.09
CA ILE A 81 -16.94 8.47 -3.52
C ILE A 81 -18.19 9.15 -4.12
N ARG A 82 -19.34 9.08 -3.43
CA ARG A 82 -20.57 9.76 -3.90
C ARG A 82 -20.41 11.28 -3.97
N ALA A 83 -19.75 11.89 -2.98
CA ALA A 83 -19.47 13.31 -2.99
C ALA A 83 -18.53 13.69 -4.14
N HIS A 84 -17.47 12.93 -4.38
CA HIS A 84 -16.59 13.14 -5.53
C HIS A 84 -17.33 12.94 -6.87
N ALA A 85 -18.17 11.92 -6.99
CA ALA A 85 -18.98 11.71 -8.19
C ALA A 85 -19.96 12.87 -8.44
N GLN A 86 -20.57 13.43 -7.39
CA GLN A 86 -21.43 14.60 -7.50
C GLN A 86 -20.65 15.87 -7.88
N VAL A 87 -19.45 16.06 -7.31
CA VAL A 87 -18.57 17.19 -7.67
C VAL A 87 -18.09 17.08 -9.11
N ILE A 88 -17.70 15.88 -9.56
CA ILE A 88 -17.31 15.63 -10.96
C ILE A 88 -18.50 15.89 -11.89
N ARG A 89 -19.69 15.38 -11.56
CA ARG A 89 -20.90 15.60 -12.36
C ARG A 89 -21.29 17.08 -12.40
N ALA A 90 -21.18 17.79 -11.27
CA ALA A 90 -21.44 19.22 -11.21
C ALA A 90 -20.40 20.02 -12.02
N ALA A 91 -19.12 19.65 -11.95
CA ALA A 91 -18.06 20.26 -12.75
C ALA A 91 -18.29 20.03 -14.26
N PHE A 92 -18.72 18.84 -14.65
CA PHE A 92 -19.05 18.51 -16.05
C PHE A 92 -20.25 19.32 -16.55
N LEU A 93 -21.32 19.42 -15.75
CA LEU A 93 -22.48 20.25 -16.07
C LEU A 93 -22.12 21.75 -16.12
N PHE A 94 -21.20 22.20 -15.28
CA PHE A 94 -20.72 23.58 -15.26
C PHE A 94 -19.83 23.88 -16.48
N GLN A 95 -19.02 22.92 -16.92
CA GLN A 95 -18.23 23.00 -18.15
C GLN A 95 -19.13 23.02 -19.38
N GLU A 96 -20.14 22.15 -19.45
CA GLU A 96 -21.11 22.10 -20.54
C GLU A 96 -21.99 23.36 -20.60
N ALA A 97 -22.33 23.96 -19.44
CA ALA A 97 -23.03 25.24 -19.36
C ALA A 97 -22.13 26.43 -19.76
N GLY A 98 -20.82 26.36 -19.48
CA GLY A 98 -19.82 27.34 -19.91
C GLY A 98 -19.59 27.32 -21.43
N GLU A 99 -19.65 26.15 -22.06
CA GLU A 99 -19.52 26.00 -23.52
C GLU A 99 -20.71 26.57 -24.32
N ARG A 100 -21.91 26.64 -23.72
CA ARG A 100 -23.11 27.17 -24.40
C ARG A 100 -23.14 28.70 -24.55
N HIS A 101 -22.30 29.44 -23.82
CA HIS A 101 -22.28 30.91 -23.83
C HIS A 101 -21.07 31.54 -24.54
N ILE A 102 -20.15 30.74 -25.07
CA ILE A 102 -18.99 31.23 -25.83
C ILE A 102 -19.26 30.93 -27.32
N PRO A 103 -19.37 31.93 -28.21
CA PRO A 103 -19.45 31.63 -29.65
C PRO A 103 -18.18 30.86 -30.02
N LYS A 104 -18.35 29.66 -30.62
CA LYS A 104 -17.28 28.76 -31.09
C LYS A 104 -16.20 29.56 -31.81
N THR A 105 -15.21 30.00 -31.05
CA THR A 105 -13.93 30.47 -31.54
C THR A 105 -13.02 29.31 -31.24
N GLU A 106 -12.63 28.61 -32.30
CA GLU A 106 -11.63 27.54 -32.27
C GLU A 106 -10.40 28.07 -31.53
N LEU A 107 -10.27 27.76 -30.24
CA LEU A 107 -9.00 27.89 -29.56
C LEU A 107 -8.09 26.81 -30.16
N PRO A 108 -6.95 27.17 -30.76
CA PRO A 108 -6.08 26.20 -31.39
C PRO A 108 -5.52 25.32 -30.28
N ALA A 109 -5.91 24.04 -30.28
CA ALA A 109 -5.20 23.02 -29.56
C ALA A 109 -3.73 23.13 -29.98
N VAL A 110 -2.84 23.39 -29.02
CA VAL A 110 -1.41 23.43 -29.27
C VAL A 110 -1.02 22.01 -29.70
N LEU A 111 -1.03 21.76 -31.00
CA LEU A 111 -0.61 20.50 -31.61
C LEU A 111 0.83 20.25 -31.16
N PRO A 112 1.10 19.18 -30.39
CA PRO A 112 2.46 18.88 -29.99
C PRO A 112 3.22 18.47 -31.25
N CYS A 113 4.28 19.23 -31.55
CA CYS A 113 5.42 18.78 -32.34
C CYS A 113 5.09 18.00 -33.65
N GLY A 114 4.24 18.56 -34.51
CA GLY A 114 4.04 18.05 -35.86
C GLY A 114 3.24 16.73 -35.98
N PHE A 115 2.57 16.27 -34.93
CA PHE A 115 1.57 15.19 -35.00
C PHE A 115 0.16 15.75 -35.19
N GLY A 116 -0.73 14.98 -35.82
CA GLY A 116 -2.10 15.42 -36.15
C GLY A 116 -3.09 15.31 -35.00
N ILE A 117 -2.68 14.80 -33.84
CA ILE A 117 -3.52 14.54 -32.67
C ILE A 117 -2.74 14.83 -31.38
N GLY A 118 -3.42 15.38 -30.37
CA GLY A 118 -2.84 15.65 -29.05
C GLY A 118 -2.89 14.45 -28.11
N ASP A 119 -2.04 14.48 -27.08
CA ASP A 119 -1.99 13.47 -26.01
C ASP A 119 -3.32 13.37 -25.25
N GLU A 120 -3.88 14.50 -24.79
CA GLU A 120 -5.17 14.53 -24.08
C GLU A 120 -6.33 13.95 -24.91
N GLN A 121 -6.32 14.18 -26.23
CA GLN A 121 -7.33 13.65 -27.15
C GLN A 121 -7.23 12.13 -27.30
N LEU A 122 -6.00 11.60 -27.39
CA LEU A 122 -5.76 10.15 -27.42
C LEU A 122 -6.12 9.49 -26.09
N THR A 123 -5.69 10.08 -24.98
CA THR A 123 -5.97 9.56 -23.64
C THR A 123 -7.46 9.54 -23.35
N SER A 124 -8.19 10.63 -23.62
CA SER A 124 -9.65 10.68 -23.41
C SER A 124 -10.38 9.67 -24.29
N MET A 125 -9.99 9.52 -25.56
CA MET A 125 -10.57 8.53 -26.46
C MET A 125 -10.40 7.10 -25.93
N THR A 126 -9.19 6.74 -25.47
CA THR A 126 -8.91 5.39 -25.01
C THR A 126 -9.52 5.11 -23.63
N ARG A 127 -9.46 6.07 -22.70
CA ARG A 127 -10.01 5.95 -21.35
C ARG A 127 -11.53 5.80 -21.36
N ASP A 128 -12.23 6.68 -22.06
CA ASP A 128 -13.69 6.67 -22.11
C ASP A 128 -14.25 5.62 -23.10
N HIS A 129 -13.39 4.84 -23.75
CA HIS A 129 -13.76 3.89 -24.80
C HIS A 129 -14.65 4.55 -25.87
N ASN A 130 -14.28 5.77 -26.28
CA ASN A 130 -15.12 6.63 -27.11
C ASN A 130 -15.08 6.21 -28.59
N TYR A 131 -16.03 5.34 -28.97
CA TYR A 131 -16.15 4.83 -30.33
C TYR A 131 -16.46 5.90 -31.38
N SER A 132 -17.24 6.94 -31.03
CA SER A 132 -17.57 8.01 -31.98
C SER A 132 -16.32 8.83 -32.31
N ALA A 133 -15.52 9.19 -31.31
CA ALA A 133 -14.26 9.90 -31.53
C ALA A 133 -13.31 9.08 -32.41
N LEU A 134 -13.19 7.77 -32.15
CA LEU A 134 -12.37 6.88 -32.99
C LEU A 134 -12.85 6.86 -34.44
N GLN A 135 -14.16 6.87 -34.68
CA GLN A 135 -14.74 6.88 -36.02
C GLN A 135 -14.50 8.22 -36.73
N ASP A 136 -14.60 9.34 -36.00
CA ASP A 136 -14.33 10.69 -36.52
C ASP A 136 -12.88 10.85 -36.99
N TYR A 137 -11.93 10.20 -36.30
CA TYR A 137 -10.54 10.15 -36.72
C TYR A 137 -10.25 9.17 -37.87
N GLY A 138 -11.26 8.49 -38.43
CA GLY A 138 -11.08 7.52 -39.52
C GLY A 138 -10.71 6.11 -39.05
N GLY A 139 -11.07 5.76 -37.81
CA GLY A 139 -10.80 4.47 -37.18
C GLY A 139 -9.33 4.29 -36.80
N VAL A 140 -8.94 3.05 -36.50
CA VAL A 140 -7.55 2.70 -36.11
C VAL A 140 -6.53 3.12 -37.18
N LYS A 141 -6.92 3.02 -38.47
CA LYS A 141 -6.05 3.44 -39.59
C LYS A 141 -5.83 4.94 -39.64
N GLY A 142 -6.87 5.72 -39.38
CA GLY A 142 -6.76 7.17 -39.34
C GLY A 142 -5.93 7.66 -38.15
N VAL A 143 -6.11 7.07 -36.96
CA VAL A 143 -5.25 7.33 -35.79
C VAL A 143 -3.78 7.00 -36.07
N ALA A 144 -3.49 5.87 -36.72
CA ALA A 144 -2.12 5.52 -37.12
C ALA A 144 -1.52 6.57 -38.07
N ASN A 145 -2.29 7.08 -39.03
CA ASN A 145 -1.84 8.14 -39.95
C ASN A 145 -1.58 9.47 -39.22
N LEU A 146 -2.43 9.85 -38.25
CA LEU A 146 -2.25 11.05 -37.44
C LEU A 146 -0.97 10.98 -36.57
N LEU A 147 -0.63 9.77 -36.10
CA LEU A 147 0.59 9.45 -35.38
C LEU A 147 1.82 9.21 -36.29
N LYS A 148 1.65 9.34 -37.61
CA LYS A 148 2.70 9.07 -38.62
C LYS A 148 3.32 7.66 -38.48
N THR A 149 2.54 6.69 -38.02
CA THR A 149 2.96 5.29 -37.86
C THR A 149 2.40 4.46 -39.00
N ASN A 150 3.23 3.59 -39.59
CA ASN A 150 2.75 2.58 -40.51
C ASN A 150 2.24 1.35 -39.73
N ILE A 151 1.06 0.86 -40.08
CA ILE A 151 0.42 -0.25 -39.36
C ILE A 151 1.18 -1.57 -39.51
N ASP A 152 1.78 -1.83 -40.68
CA ASP A 152 2.47 -3.08 -40.99
C ASP A 152 3.96 -3.01 -40.66
N LYS A 153 4.57 -1.84 -40.85
CA LYS A 153 6.01 -1.63 -40.63
C LYS A 153 6.34 -1.02 -39.27
N GLY A 154 5.34 -0.55 -38.53
CA GLY A 154 5.50 0.19 -37.29
C GLY A 154 6.18 1.55 -37.49
N ILE A 155 6.81 2.04 -36.43
CA ILE A 155 7.59 3.28 -36.48
C ILE A 155 8.87 3.01 -37.30
N THR A 156 9.10 3.85 -38.29
CA THR A 156 10.31 3.83 -39.14
C THR A 156 11.31 4.91 -38.73
N GLY A 157 10.95 5.72 -37.73
CA GLY A 157 11.68 6.89 -37.27
C GLY A 157 13.07 6.57 -36.70
N ASP A 158 13.95 7.54 -36.85
CA ASP A 158 15.29 7.59 -36.25
C ASP A 158 15.18 7.82 -34.73
N ASP A 159 16.26 7.65 -33.96
CA ASP A 159 16.24 7.88 -32.50
C ASP A 159 15.70 9.27 -32.12
N ALA A 160 15.87 10.26 -33.01
CA ALA A 160 15.30 11.60 -32.86
C ALA A 160 13.76 11.67 -32.91
N ASP A 161 13.10 10.79 -33.68
CA ASP A 161 11.63 10.69 -33.72
C ASP A 161 11.10 10.11 -32.41
N LEU A 162 11.77 9.09 -31.86
CA LEU A 162 11.41 8.49 -30.57
C LEU A 162 11.51 9.51 -29.43
N VAL A 163 12.56 10.32 -29.41
CA VAL A 163 12.70 11.43 -28.43
C VAL A 163 11.60 12.47 -28.62
N SER A 164 11.26 12.80 -29.87
CA SER A 164 10.20 13.78 -30.17
C SER A 164 8.83 13.28 -29.70
N ARG A 165 8.52 11.99 -29.90
CA ARG A 165 7.30 11.34 -29.39
C ARG A 165 7.27 11.31 -27.87
N ARG A 166 8.39 10.99 -27.23
CA ARG A 166 8.50 10.99 -25.76
C ARG A 166 8.27 12.38 -25.16
N ASN A 167 8.71 13.42 -25.85
CA ASN A 167 8.44 14.80 -25.43
C ASN A 167 6.99 15.24 -25.68
N ALA A 168 6.34 14.70 -26.70
CA ALA A 168 4.96 15.04 -27.07
C ALA A 168 3.90 14.29 -26.25
N PHE A 169 4.12 13.00 -25.97
CA PHE A 169 3.14 12.08 -25.37
C PHE A 169 3.59 11.48 -24.03
N GLY A 170 4.79 11.84 -23.57
CA GLY A 170 5.37 11.31 -22.34
C GLY A 170 6.13 9.99 -22.52
N SER A 171 6.70 9.50 -21.42
CA SER A 171 7.43 8.23 -21.34
C SER A 171 6.60 7.16 -20.64
N ASN A 172 6.82 5.88 -20.99
CA ASN A 172 6.18 4.74 -20.32
C ASN A 172 6.82 4.44 -18.94
N THR A 173 6.90 5.46 -18.08
CA THR A 173 7.49 5.36 -16.74
C THR A 173 6.51 5.92 -15.71
N TYR A 174 6.57 5.36 -14.50
CA TYR A 174 5.76 5.79 -13.37
C TYR A 174 6.64 6.55 -12.36
N PRO A 175 6.10 7.57 -11.65
CA PRO A 175 6.85 8.32 -10.67
C PRO A 175 7.21 7.40 -9.49
N HIS A 176 8.46 6.94 -9.46
CA HIS A 176 8.98 6.21 -8.31
C HIS A 176 9.40 7.18 -7.21
N LYS A 177 9.16 6.80 -5.95
CA LYS A 177 9.79 7.48 -4.80
C LYS A 177 11.31 7.39 -4.99
N LYS A 178 11.97 8.55 -5.07
CA LYS A 178 13.44 8.60 -5.11
C LYS A 178 14.00 7.88 -3.88
N GLY A 179 15.05 7.10 -4.08
CA GLY A 179 15.71 6.40 -2.98
C GLY A 179 16.14 7.39 -1.89
N LYS A 180 15.87 7.06 -0.63
CA LYS A 180 16.30 7.87 0.52
C LYS A 180 17.82 7.82 0.63
N CYS A 181 18.45 8.95 0.93
CA CYS A 181 19.89 8.99 1.25
C CYS A 181 20.15 8.41 2.64
N PHE A 182 21.37 7.94 2.89
CA PHE A 182 21.80 7.44 4.20
C PHE A 182 21.50 8.41 5.36
N TRP A 183 21.66 9.71 5.14
CA TRP A 183 21.36 10.74 6.15
C TRP A 183 19.90 10.78 6.58
N VAL A 184 18.98 10.45 5.67
CA VAL A 184 17.55 10.35 6.00
C VAL A 184 17.31 9.17 6.93
N PHE A 185 17.96 8.03 6.68
CA PHE A 185 17.90 6.88 7.59
C PHE A 185 18.51 7.18 8.95
N LEU A 186 19.62 7.93 9.01
CA LEU A 186 20.23 8.36 10.27
C LEU A 186 19.29 9.28 11.06
N TRP A 187 18.61 10.20 10.37
CA TRP A 187 17.62 11.08 10.98
C TRP A 187 16.39 10.31 11.48
N GLU A 188 15.87 9.39 10.67
CA GLU A 188 14.74 8.51 11.04
C GLU A 188 15.10 7.65 12.26
N ALA A 189 16.30 7.07 12.32
CA ALA A 189 16.78 6.32 13.47
C ALA A 189 16.88 7.18 14.74
N CYS A 190 17.23 8.46 14.62
CA CYS A 190 17.30 9.38 15.76
C CYS A 190 15.92 9.80 16.30
N GLN A 191 14.84 9.59 15.52
CA GLN A 191 13.48 9.96 15.92
C GLN A 191 12.76 8.88 16.72
N ASP A 192 13.37 7.72 16.95
CA ASP A 192 12.79 6.68 17.79
C ASP A 192 12.69 7.15 19.25
N LEU A 193 11.51 6.97 19.86
CA LEU A 193 11.18 7.47 21.20
C LEU A 193 12.18 6.94 22.24
N THR A 194 12.62 5.70 22.10
CA THR A 194 13.53 5.03 23.02
C THR A 194 14.95 5.62 22.93
N LEU A 195 15.44 5.81 21.71
CA LEU A 195 16.72 6.48 21.44
C LEU A 195 16.69 7.94 21.87
N ILE A 196 15.55 8.63 21.73
CA ILE A 196 15.37 9.99 22.28
C ILE A 196 15.52 10.01 23.80
N ILE A 197 14.88 9.08 24.52
CA ILE A 197 15.01 8.99 26.00
C ILE A 197 16.47 8.75 26.40
N LEU A 198 17.17 7.87 25.67
CA LEU A 198 18.59 7.59 25.84
C LEU A 198 19.48 8.80 25.56
N MET A 199 19.20 9.56 24.51
CA MET A 199 19.92 10.79 24.17
C MET A 199 19.73 11.87 25.25
N VAL A 200 18.51 12.01 25.77
CA VAL A 200 18.21 12.92 26.89
C VAL A 200 18.95 12.48 28.16
N ALA A 201 18.98 11.17 28.46
CA ALA A 201 19.72 10.64 29.59
C ALA A 201 21.23 10.87 29.45
N ALA A 202 21.80 10.62 28.26
CA ALA A 202 23.21 10.88 27.97
C ALA A 202 23.55 12.37 28.14
N ALA A 203 22.68 13.27 27.65
CA ALA A 203 22.86 14.72 27.81
C ALA A 203 22.79 15.15 29.28
N LEU A 204 21.83 14.62 30.06
CA LEU A 204 21.71 14.91 31.50
C LEU A 204 22.93 14.40 32.27
N SER A 205 23.35 13.15 32.04
CA SER A 205 24.53 12.57 32.68
C SER A 205 25.81 13.33 32.33
N LEU A 206 25.96 13.76 31.06
CA LEU A 206 27.13 14.54 30.63
C LEU A 206 27.14 15.94 31.26
N ALA A 207 26.01 16.66 31.23
CA ALA A 207 25.91 18.01 31.79
C ALA A 207 26.16 18.03 33.30
N LEU A 208 25.67 17.00 34.00
CA LEU A 208 25.81 16.90 35.45
C LEU A 208 27.20 16.40 35.86
N GLY A 209 27.76 15.41 35.16
CA GLY A 209 29.13 14.94 35.40
C GLY A 209 30.16 16.05 35.22
N ILE A 210 30.05 16.85 34.16
CA ILE A 210 30.92 18.03 33.97
C ILE A 210 30.74 19.05 35.11
N LYS A 211 29.54 19.18 35.68
CA LYS A 211 29.24 20.14 36.76
C LYS A 211 29.72 19.67 38.13
N THR A 212 29.75 18.36 38.40
CA THR A 212 30.13 17.78 39.71
C THR A 212 31.62 17.47 39.80
N GLU A 213 32.18 16.83 38.79
CA GLU A 213 33.55 16.28 38.78
C GLU A 213 34.51 17.10 37.89
N GLY A 214 33.98 18.10 37.18
CA GLY A 214 34.74 18.94 36.26
C GLY A 214 34.99 18.29 34.90
N ILE A 215 35.51 19.07 33.95
CA ILE A 215 35.65 18.66 32.53
C ILE A 215 36.62 17.48 32.34
N LYS A 216 37.59 17.29 33.24
CA LYS A 216 38.65 16.29 33.07
C LYS A 216 38.19 14.85 33.37
N GLU A 217 37.32 14.65 34.36
CA GLU A 217 36.89 13.31 34.79
C GLU A 217 35.38 13.10 34.65
N GLY A 218 34.57 14.14 34.80
CA GLY A 218 33.10 14.02 34.76
C GLY A 218 32.47 13.79 33.38
N TRP A 219 33.26 13.78 32.31
CA TRP A 219 32.73 13.53 30.97
C TRP A 219 32.61 12.04 30.63
N TYR A 220 33.30 11.15 31.34
CA TYR A 220 33.39 9.74 30.99
C TYR A 220 32.06 8.99 31.11
N ASP A 221 31.25 9.28 32.13
CA ASP A 221 29.99 8.58 32.38
C ASP A 221 28.93 8.90 31.30
N GLY A 222 28.67 10.20 31.08
CA GLY A 222 27.79 10.66 30.00
C GLY A 222 28.33 10.39 28.61
N GLY A 223 29.65 10.51 28.42
CA GLY A 223 30.33 10.26 27.14
C GLY A 223 30.26 8.80 26.71
N SER A 224 30.36 7.85 27.65
CA SER A 224 30.23 6.42 27.36
C SER A 224 28.83 6.05 26.88
N ILE A 225 27.79 6.62 27.53
CA ILE A 225 26.39 6.42 27.11
C ILE A 225 26.16 7.04 25.73
N ALA A 226 26.62 8.28 25.51
CA ALA A 226 26.50 8.95 24.22
C ALA A 226 27.19 8.17 23.09
N PHE A 227 28.38 7.61 23.35
CA PHE A 227 29.10 6.78 22.38
C PHE A 227 28.37 5.47 22.06
N ALA A 228 27.81 4.80 23.07
CA ALA A 228 27.02 3.59 22.88
C ALA A 228 25.77 3.85 22.02
N VAL A 229 25.03 4.93 22.32
CA VAL A 229 23.83 5.32 21.56
C VAL A 229 24.19 5.69 20.13
N PHE A 230 25.28 6.42 19.92
CA PHE A 230 25.79 6.73 18.58
C PHE A 230 26.08 5.46 17.78
N LEU A 231 26.74 4.47 18.39
CA LEU A 231 27.07 3.21 17.73
C LEU A 231 25.78 2.47 17.32
N VAL A 232 24.79 2.39 18.21
CA VAL A 232 23.49 1.79 17.92
C VAL A 232 22.80 2.49 16.74
N ILE A 233 22.70 3.83 16.75
CA ILE A 233 22.08 4.60 15.66
C ILE A 233 22.79 4.34 14.32
N VAL A 234 24.12 4.33 14.29
CA VAL A 234 24.89 4.05 13.08
C VAL A 234 24.66 2.63 12.57
N VAL A 235 24.64 1.63 13.46
CA VAL A 235 24.38 0.23 13.09
C VAL A 235 22.97 0.07 12.52
N THR A 236 21.96 0.65 13.18
CA THR A 236 20.57 0.64 12.71
C THR A 236 20.45 1.31 11.35
N ALA A 237 20.94 2.55 11.21
CA ALA A 237 20.90 3.28 9.94
C ALA A 237 21.65 2.55 8.81
N THR A 238 22.79 1.91 9.10
CA THR A 238 23.54 1.12 8.12
C THR A 238 22.77 -0.14 7.70
N SER A 239 22.12 -0.81 8.65
CA SER A 239 21.29 -1.98 8.36
C SER A 239 20.11 -1.61 7.45
N ASP A 240 19.37 -0.56 7.81
CA ASP A 240 18.19 -0.11 7.06
C ASP A 240 18.59 0.43 5.67
N TYR A 241 19.70 1.14 5.58
CA TYR A 241 20.24 1.58 4.29
C TYR A 241 20.60 0.40 3.39
N LYS A 242 21.32 -0.61 3.92
CA LYS A 242 21.65 -1.83 3.16
C LYS A 242 20.38 -2.58 2.73
N GLN A 243 19.36 -2.62 3.57
CA GLN A 243 18.07 -3.23 3.24
C GLN A 243 17.39 -2.47 2.08
N SER A 244 17.37 -1.14 2.13
CA SER A 244 16.79 -0.31 1.05
C SER A 244 17.53 -0.51 -0.28
N LEU A 245 18.85 -0.70 -0.24
CA LEU A 245 19.66 -0.95 -1.43
C LEU A 245 19.35 -2.32 -2.04
N GLN A 246 19.14 -3.35 -1.21
CA GLN A 246 18.74 -4.67 -1.69
C GLN A 246 17.37 -4.62 -2.38
N PHE A 247 16.40 -3.91 -1.81
CA PHE A 247 15.11 -3.69 -2.47
C PHE A 247 15.25 -2.95 -3.80
N LYS A 248 16.13 -1.95 -3.86
CA LYS A 248 16.40 -1.23 -5.10
C LYS A 248 16.97 -2.15 -6.19
N HIS A 249 17.97 -2.96 -5.85
CA HIS A 249 18.56 -3.94 -6.79
C HIS A 249 17.54 -4.98 -7.25
N LEU A 250 16.72 -5.51 -6.33
CA LEU A 250 15.64 -6.45 -6.67
C LEU A 250 14.64 -5.81 -7.63
N ASN A 251 14.30 -4.54 -7.40
CA ASN A 251 13.40 -3.81 -8.28
C ASN A 251 14.03 -3.54 -9.65
N GLU A 252 15.32 -3.22 -9.72
CA GLU A 252 16.06 -3.08 -10.99
C GLU A 252 16.09 -4.40 -11.79
N GLU A 253 16.22 -5.55 -11.12
CA GLU A 253 16.12 -6.86 -11.79
C GLU A 253 14.69 -7.15 -12.28
N MET A 254 13.66 -6.78 -11.50
CA MET A 254 12.26 -6.88 -11.91
C MET A 254 11.91 -6.00 -13.12
N GLN A 255 12.72 -4.98 -13.39
CA GLN A 255 12.52 -4.00 -14.46
C GLN A 255 13.05 -4.46 -15.82
N ASN A 256 13.75 -5.60 -15.91
CA ASN A 256 14.22 -6.16 -17.18
C ASN A 256 13.12 -6.88 -17.99
N ILE A 257 11.93 -6.29 -18.06
CA ILE A 257 10.84 -6.79 -18.89
C ILE A 257 11.05 -6.26 -20.30
N HIS A 258 11.19 -7.20 -21.23
CA HIS A 258 11.36 -6.90 -22.64
C HIS A 258 10.06 -7.21 -23.38
N VAL A 259 9.65 -6.29 -24.25
CA VAL A 259 8.44 -6.38 -25.07
C VAL A 259 8.85 -6.39 -26.54
N GLU A 260 8.22 -7.28 -27.32
CA GLU A 260 8.41 -7.27 -28.77
C GLU A 260 7.61 -6.11 -29.38
N VAL A 261 8.27 -5.29 -30.21
CA VAL A 261 7.65 -4.23 -31.01
C VAL A 261 7.97 -4.44 -32.48
N ILE A 262 7.08 -4.00 -33.37
CA ILE A 262 7.33 -3.99 -34.82
C ILE A 262 7.87 -2.60 -35.15
N GLY A 263 9.13 -2.56 -35.63
CA GLY A 263 9.80 -1.33 -36.05
C GLY A 263 10.55 -1.55 -37.36
N SER A 264 10.41 -0.62 -38.31
CA SER A 264 10.95 -0.72 -39.67
C SER A 264 10.67 -2.08 -40.38
N GLY A 265 9.51 -2.69 -40.08
CA GLY A 265 9.09 -3.99 -40.62
C GLY A 265 9.77 -5.21 -40.01
N LYS A 266 10.55 -5.06 -38.93
CA LYS A 266 11.17 -6.16 -38.17
C LYS A 266 10.64 -6.18 -36.73
N ARG A 267 10.64 -7.35 -36.11
CA ARG A 267 10.34 -7.48 -34.67
C ARG A 267 11.61 -7.19 -33.88
N LEU A 268 11.55 -6.19 -33.01
CA LEU A 268 12.63 -5.74 -32.15
C LEU A 268 12.20 -5.95 -30.70
N SER A 269 13.12 -6.40 -29.85
CA SER A 269 12.89 -6.53 -28.42
C SER A 269 13.34 -5.25 -27.74
N VAL A 270 12.43 -4.53 -27.10
CA VAL A 270 12.66 -3.23 -26.47
C VAL A 270 12.23 -3.30 -25.01
N SER A 271 12.86 -2.52 -24.14
CA SER A 271 12.43 -2.42 -22.74
C SER A 271 11.02 -1.85 -22.66
N ILE A 272 10.21 -2.34 -21.72
CA ILE A 272 8.87 -1.79 -21.46
C ILE A 272 8.88 -0.27 -21.22
N PHE A 273 9.96 0.28 -20.65
CA PHE A 273 10.10 1.71 -20.36
C PHE A 273 10.39 2.57 -21.59
N ASP A 274 10.88 1.95 -22.67
CA ASP A 274 11.22 2.63 -23.91
C ASP A 274 10.08 2.66 -24.94
N LEU A 275 8.94 2.05 -24.62
CA LEU A 275 7.74 2.11 -25.44
C LEU A 275 7.22 3.54 -25.59
N VAL A 276 6.79 3.88 -26.81
CA VAL A 276 6.27 5.20 -27.16
C VAL A 276 4.90 5.11 -27.85
N VAL A 277 4.15 6.21 -27.82
CA VAL A 277 2.88 6.30 -28.54
C VAL A 277 3.09 6.12 -30.04
N GLY A 278 2.26 5.27 -30.62
CA GLY A 278 2.34 4.86 -32.01
C GLY A 278 3.22 3.64 -32.27
N ASP A 279 3.77 2.97 -31.26
CA ASP A 279 4.40 1.66 -31.45
C ASP A 279 3.36 0.59 -31.80
N ALA A 280 3.76 -0.37 -32.64
CA ALA A 280 2.96 -1.54 -32.98
C ALA A 280 3.46 -2.76 -32.20
N VAL A 281 2.67 -3.22 -31.23
CA VAL A 281 3.04 -4.29 -30.29
C VAL A 281 2.28 -5.58 -30.64
N PRO A 282 2.95 -6.65 -31.13
CA PRO A 282 2.35 -7.96 -31.25
C PRO A 282 2.15 -8.60 -29.86
N LEU A 283 0.91 -8.99 -29.57
CA LEU A 283 0.48 -9.64 -28.35
C LEU A 283 0.17 -11.13 -28.62
N LYS A 284 0.69 -12.01 -27.77
CA LYS A 284 0.47 -13.46 -27.78
C LYS A 284 -0.23 -13.89 -26.48
N ILE A 285 -0.74 -15.12 -26.48
CA ILE A 285 -1.38 -15.73 -25.30
C ILE A 285 -0.40 -15.71 -24.11
N GLY A 286 -0.87 -15.21 -22.97
CA GLY A 286 -0.09 -15.09 -21.74
C GLY A 286 0.65 -13.76 -21.59
N ASP A 287 0.75 -12.94 -22.64
CA ASP A 287 1.39 -11.62 -22.55
C ASP A 287 0.54 -10.66 -21.71
N GLN A 288 1.22 -9.77 -20.98
CA GLN A 288 0.59 -8.64 -20.31
C GLN A 288 0.60 -7.43 -21.27
N VAL A 289 -0.54 -6.75 -21.37
CA VAL A 289 -0.67 -5.54 -22.18
C VAL A 289 0.17 -4.43 -21.55
N PRO A 290 1.18 -3.87 -22.26
CA PRO A 290 2.20 -3.02 -21.64
C PRO A 290 1.77 -1.55 -21.46
N ALA A 291 0.78 -1.10 -22.23
CA ALA A 291 0.29 0.27 -22.29
C ALA A 291 -1.12 0.28 -22.91
N ASP A 292 -1.83 1.41 -22.82
CA ASP A 292 -3.18 1.52 -23.39
C ASP A 292 -3.10 1.68 -24.91
N GLY A 293 -4.04 1.05 -25.63
CA GLY A 293 -3.95 1.03 -27.08
C GLY A 293 -5.18 0.51 -27.82
N LEU A 294 -5.04 0.44 -29.14
CA LEU A 294 -6.06 0.00 -30.09
C LEU A 294 -5.64 -1.28 -30.82
N LEU A 295 -6.55 -2.22 -30.99
CA LEU A 295 -6.34 -3.41 -31.79
C LEU A 295 -6.29 -3.07 -33.28
N ILE A 296 -5.15 -3.33 -33.91
CA ILE A 296 -4.97 -3.20 -35.36
C ILE A 296 -5.58 -4.41 -36.08
N SER A 297 -5.13 -5.60 -35.71
CA SER A 297 -5.45 -6.86 -36.36
C SER A 297 -5.24 -7.97 -35.35
N GLY A 298 -6.12 -8.96 -35.32
CA GLY A 298 -5.98 -10.10 -34.42
C GLY A 298 -6.97 -11.19 -34.76
N GLN A 299 -6.66 -12.41 -34.32
CA GLN A 299 -7.52 -13.57 -34.49
C GLN A 299 -7.97 -14.06 -33.12
N SER A 300 -9.28 -14.01 -32.89
CA SER A 300 -9.89 -14.50 -31.65
C SER A 300 -9.26 -13.95 -30.37
N LEU A 301 -8.79 -12.69 -30.39
CA LEU A 301 -8.12 -12.08 -29.24
C LEU A 301 -9.11 -11.93 -28.07
N ALA A 302 -8.79 -12.54 -26.95
CA ALA A 302 -9.55 -12.45 -25.72
C ALA A 302 -8.64 -11.96 -24.60
N ILE A 303 -9.09 -10.94 -23.87
CA ILE A 303 -8.34 -10.29 -22.80
C ILE A 303 -9.06 -10.51 -21.48
N ASP A 304 -8.29 -10.86 -20.46
CA ASP A 304 -8.73 -10.90 -19.08
C ASP A 304 -8.57 -9.50 -18.46
N GLU A 305 -9.71 -8.84 -18.20
CA GLU A 305 -9.79 -7.51 -17.62
C GLU A 305 -9.83 -7.53 -16.08
N SER A 306 -9.66 -8.69 -15.45
CA SER A 306 -9.73 -8.87 -14.00
C SER A 306 -8.71 -8.04 -13.22
N SER A 307 -7.51 -7.82 -13.77
CA SER A 307 -6.48 -6.98 -13.15
C SER A 307 -6.93 -5.52 -12.95
N MET A 308 -7.81 -5.02 -13.82
CA MET A 308 -8.26 -3.62 -13.84
C MET A 308 -9.60 -3.44 -13.15
N THR A 309 -10.58 -4.30 -13.48
CA THR A 309 -11.96 -4.16 -13.01
C THR A 309 -12.24 -4.93 -11.72
N GLY A 310 -11.38 -5.91 -11.39
CA GLY A 310 -11.61 -6.85 -10.30
C GLY A 310 -12.67 -7.92 -10.61
N GLU A 311 -13.31 -7.86 -11.78
CA GLU A 311 -14.26 -8.88 -12.24
C GLU A 311 -13.54 -9.87 -13.15
N SER A 312 -13.64 -11.17 -12.86
CA SER A 312 -13.07 -12.24 -13.69
C SER A 312 -13.90 -12.46 -14.96
N LYS A 313 -13.86 -11.48 -15.87
CA LYS A 313 -14.56 -11.49 -17.15
C LYS A 313 -13.55 -11.43 -18.28
N ILE A 314 -13.57 -12.46 -19.13
CA ILE A 314 -12.80 -12.48 -20.37
C ILE A 314 -13.60 -11.75 -21.45
N VAL A 315 -13.01 -10.73 -22.05
CA VAL A 315 -13.63 -9.89 -23.08
C VAL A 315 -12.96 -10.15 -24.42
N ARG A 316 -13.76 -10.51 -25.44
CA ARG A 316 -13.28 -10.66 -26.81
C ARG A 316 -13.14 -9.29 -27.46
N LYS A 317 -11.99 -9.07 -28.08
CA LYS A 317 -11.62 -7.80 -28.72
C LYS A 317 -11.61 -8.02 -30.22
N ASP A 318 -12.47 -7.26 -30.90
CA ASP A 318 -12.61 -7.25 -32.35
C ASP A 318 -12.43 -5.81 -32.87
N GLN A 319 -12.50 -5.60 -34.18
CA GLN A 319 -12.49 -4.24 -34.76
C GLN A 319 -13.64 -3.36 -34.25
N LYS A 320 -14.73 -3.95 -33.75
CA LYS A 320 -15.86 -3.23 -33.12
C LYS A 320 -15.55 -2.77 -31.69
N SER A 321 -14.63 -3.44 -31.01
CA SER A 321 -14.21 -3.19 -29.63
C SER A 321 -12.67 -3.15 -29.53
N PRO A 322 -12.00 -2.20 -30.23
CA PRO A 322 -10.56 -2.26 -30.40
C PRO A 322 -9.78 -1.81 -29.16
N PHE A 323 -10.42 -1.29 -28.12
CA PHE A 323 -9.73 -0.74 -26.95
C PHE A 323 -9.12 -1.83 -26.07
N LEU A 324 -7.86 -1.66 -25.73
CA LEU A 324 -7.07 -2.56 -24.91
C LEU A 324 -6.43 -1.74 -23.78
N MET A 325 -6.50 -2.27 -22.57
CA MET A 325 -6.08 -1.58 -21.36
C MET A 325 -4.77 -2.18 -20.83
N SER A 326 -3.88 -1.32 -20.37
CA SER A 326 -2.62 -1.65 -19.72
C SER A 326 -2.87 -2.49 -18.47
N GLY A 327 -2.00 -3.47 -18.22
CA GLY A 327 -2.09 -4.34 -17.05
C GLY A 327 -3.02 -5.56 -17.22
N CYS A 328 -3.89 -5.56 -18.24
CA CYS A 328 -4.68 -6.74 -18.60
C CYS A 328 -3.82 -7.85 -19.21
N LYS A 329 -4.31 -9.10 -19.14
CA LYS A 329 -3.59 -10.27 -19.68
C LYS A 329 -4.30 -10.85 -20.88
N VAL A 330 -3.53 -11.32 -21.87
CA VAL A 330 -4.09 -12.01 -23.02
C VAL A 330 -4.46 -13.43 -22.61
N ALA A 331 -5.76 -13.72 -22.58
CA ALA A 331 -6.30 -15.02 -22.20
C ALA A 331 -6.27 -16.01 -23.37
N ASP A 332 -6.56 -15.55 -24.58
CA ASP A 332 -6.61 -16.38 -25.79
C ASP A 332 -6.37 -15.55 -27.07
N GLY A 333 -5.94 -16.21 -28.14
CA GLY A 333 -5.68 -15.61 -29.44
C GLY A 333 -4.38 -14.81 -29.55
N TYR A 334 -4.24 -14.10 -30.65
CA TYR A 334 -3.10 -13.22 -30.91
C TYR A 334 -3.56 -11.97 -31.66
N GLY A 335 -2.84 -10.87 -31.50
CA GLY A 335 -3.17 -9.61 -32.15
C GLY A 335 -1.99 -8.66 -32.19
N THR A 336 -2.12 -7.60 -32.98
CA THR A 336 -1.19 -6.47 -33.00
C THR A 336 -1.94 -5.25 -32.50
N MET A 337 -1.35 -4.57 -31.53
CA MET A 337 -1.87 -3.39 -30.87
C MET A 337 -1.11 -2.15 -31.36
N LEU A 338 -1.79 -1.02 -31.51
CA LEU A 338 -1.21 0.31 -31.64
C LEU A 338 -1.26 1.02 -30.29
N LEU A 339 -0.13 1.48 -29.77
CA LEU A 339 -0.09 2.23 -28.51
C LEU A 339 -0.67 3.64 -28.68
N THR A 340 -1.62 4.01 -27.82
CA THR A 340 -2.25 5.34 -27.83
C THR A 340 -1.88 6.19 -26.63
N ALA A 341 -1.65 5.57 -25.46
CA ALA A 341 -1.21 6.27 -24.25
C ALA A 341 -0.21 5.40 -23.46
N VAL A 342 0.77 6.04 -22.82
CA VAL A 342 1.85 5.38 -22.08
C VAL A 342 2.04 5.99 -20.68
N GLY A 343 2.59 5.22 -19.75
CA GLY A 343 2.97 5.70 -18.41
C GLY A 343 1.78 6.26 -17.63
N MET A 344 1.92 7.49 -17.13
CA MET A 344 0.91 8.18 -16.33
C MET A 344 -0.38 8.51 -17.07
N ASN A 345 -0.35 8.47 -18.41
CA ASN A 345 -1.52 8.71 -19.24
C ASN A 345 -2.41 7.46 -19.41
N THR A 346 -1.99 6.32 -18.85
CA THR A 346 -2.78 5.08 -18.84
C THR A 346 -3.59 4.94 -17.55
N GLU A 347 -4.70 4.20 -17.59
CA GLU A 347 -5.48 3.93 -16.37
C GLU A 347 -4.67 3.14 -15.34
N TRP A 348 -3.88 2.15 -15.80
CA TRP A 348 -2.98 1.39 -14.95
C TRP A 348 -1.93 2.27 -14.29
N GLY A 349 -1.38 3.25 -15.02
CA GLY A 349 -0.40 4.19 -14.49
C GLY A 349 -0.95 5.07 -13.38
N LEU A 350 -2.19 5.55 -13.53
CA LEU A 350 -2.87 6.32 -12.49
C LEU A 350 -3.15 5.48 -11.25
N LEU A 351 -3.59 4.23 -11.43
CA LEU A 351 -3.77 3.28 -10.33
C LEU A 351 -2.44 2.99 -9.62
N MET A 352 -1.38 2.72 -10.38
CA MET A 352 -0.06 2.43 -9.84
C MET A 352 0.54 3.63 -9.10
N ALA A 353 0.31 4.86 -9.58
CA ALA A 353 0.72 6.07 -8.88
C ALA A 353 -0.02 6.24 -7.53
N THR A 354 -1.33 6.00 -7.52
CA THR A 354 -2.15 6.05 -6.30
C THR A 354 -1.69 5.01 -5.27
N ILE A 355 -1.41 3.77 -5.70
CA ILE A 355 -0.88 2.71 -4.83
C ILE A 355 0.55 3.02 -4.39
N SER A 356 1.37 3.63 -5.25
CA SER A 356 2.75 3.98 -4.93
C SER A 356 2.86 5.11 -3.90
N GLU A 357 1.87 6.01 -3.86
CA GLU A 357 1.76 7.01 -2.79
C GLU A 357 1.52 6.37 -1.42
N ASP A 358 0.74 5.28 -1.37
CA ASP A 358 0.27 4.61 -0.14
C ASP A 358 1.30 3.66 0.51
N ASN A 359 2.49 3.52 -0.07
CA ASN A 359 3.51 2.60 0.44
C ASN A 359 4.31 3.19 1.61
N GLY A 360 3.65 3.22 2.76
CA GLY A 360 4.22 3.22 4.10
C GLY A 360 3.44 2.33 5.07
N GLU A 361 2.48 1.54 4.59
CA GLU A 361 1.73 0.61 5.43
C GLU A 361 2.66 -0.50 5.96
N GLU A 362 2.87 -0.49 7.27
CA GLU A 362 3.60 -1.55 7.97
C GLU A 362 2.93 -2.90 7.71
N THR A 363 3.74 -3.94 7.48
CA THR A 363 3.20 -5.29 7.27
C THR A 363 2.33 -5.70 8.47
N PRO A 364 1.26 -6.48 8.29
CA PRO A 364 0.37 -6.86 9.39
C PRO A 364 1.08 -7.65 10.50
N LEU A 365 2.25 -8.24 10.21
CA LEU A 365 3.11 -8.83 11.22
C LEU A 365 3.89 -7.77 12.01
N GLN A 366 4.46 -6.76 11.34
CA GLN A 366 5.14 -5.63 11.99
C GLN A 366 4.18 -4.91 12.95
N VAL A 367 2.94 -4.64 12.54
CA VAL A 367 1.94 -4.00 13.41
C VAL A 367 1.70 -4.80 14.70
N ARG A 368 1.61 -6.14 14.58
CA ARG A 368 1.42 -7.02 15.75
C ARG A 368 2.65 -7.08 16.65
N LEU A 369 3.83 -7.15 16.05
CA LEU A 369 5.10 -7.17 16.78
C LEU A 369 5.36 -5.84 17.49
N ASN A 370 5.04 -4.72 16.84
CA ASN A 370 5.08 -3.39 17.43
C ASN A 370 4.09 -3.29 18.61
N GLY A 371 2.89 -3.87 18.46
CA GLY A 371 1.95 -4.04 19.57
C GLY A 371 2.51 -4.83 20.77
N VAL A 372 3.30 -5.88 20.53
CA VAL A 372 3.97 -6.64 21.60
C VAL A 372 5.12 -5.84 22.20
N ALA A 373 5.96 -5.21 21.37
CA ALA A 373 7.09 -4.40 21.80
C ALA A 373 6.64 -3.22 22.69
N THR A 374 5.55 -2.54 22.32
CA THR A 374 4.96 -1.45 23.11
C THR A 374 4.41 -1.93 24.47
N MET A 375 3.80 -3.12 24.53
CA MET A 375 3.36 -3.71 25.80
C MET A 375 4.54 -4.03 26.72
N ILE A 376 5.60 -4.64 26.17
CA ILE A 376 6.83 -4.92 26.93
C ILE A 376 7.47 -3.61 27.41
N GLY A 377 7.55 -2.61 26.53
CA GLY A 377 8.09 -1.29 26.87
C GLY A 377 7.28 -0.59 27.98
N MET A 378 5.95 -0.69 27.97
CA MET A 378 5.09 -0.13 29.01
C MET A 378 5.31 -0.79 30.37
N VAL A 379 5.43 -2.13 30.40
CA VAL A 379 5.76 -2.87 31.62
C VAL A 379 7.15 -2.50 32.12
N GLY A 380 8.14 -2.43 31.21
CA GLY A 380 9.50 -2.00 31.53
C GLY A 380 9.55 -0.60 32.14
N LEU A 381 8.80 0.35 31.58
CA LEU A 381 8.70 1.72 32.07
C LEU A 381 8.03 1.78 33.44
N ALA A 382 6.97 1.00 33.67
CA ALA A 382 6.31 0.91 34.97
C ALA A 382 7.26 0.37 36.06
N VAL A 383 8.03 -0.68 35.75
CA VAL A 383 9.02 -1.26 36.66
C VAL A 383 10.16 -0.27 36.94
N ALA A 384 10.70 0.38 35.92
CA ALA A 384 11.73 1.40 36.08
C ALA A 384 11.27 2.56 36.97
N GLY A 385 10.05 3.05 36.77
CA GLY A 385 9.44 4.08 37.60
C GLY A 385 9.24 3.64 39.05
N ALA A 386 8.75 2.41 39.27
CA ALA A 386 8.58 1.86 40.61
C ALA A 386 9.92 1.72 41.35
N VAL A 387 10.96 1.23 40.68
CA VAL A 387 12.32 1.12 41.24
C VAL A 387 12.86 2.49 41.59
N LEU A 388 12.70 3.49 40.71
CA LEU A 388 13.13 4.87 40.98
C LEU A 388 12.44 5.45 42.22
N VAL A 389 11.12 5.28 42.35
CA VAL A 389 10.37 5.75 43.52
C VAL A 389 10.84 5.05 44.79
N VAL A 390 11.06 3.73 44.76
CA VAL A 390 11.52 2.96 45.92
C VAL A 390 12.93 3.39 46.33
N LEU A 391 13.84 3.59 45.38
CA LEU A 391 15.20 4.06 45.65
C LEU A 391 15.19 5.47 46.23
N MET A 392 14.38 6.37 45.68
CA MET A 392 14.19 7.73 46.17
C MET A 392 13.64 7.74 47.60
N ALA A 393 12.58 6.96 47.85
CA ALA A 393 11.98 6.86 49.18
C ALA A 393 12.97 6.27 50.20
N ARG A 394 13.72 5.23 49.85
CA ARG A 394 14.75 4.66 50.73
C ARG A 394 15.88 5.65 51.03
N TYR A 395 16.29 6.43 50.03
CA TYR A 395 17.32 7.46 50.17
C TYR A 395 16.86 8.55 51.16
N PHE A 396 15.68 9.13 50.97
CA PHE A 396 15.15 10.17 51.87
C PHE A 396 14.75 9.66 53.27
N THR A 397 14.38 8.39 53.39
CA THR A 397 14.05 7.76 54.69
C THR A 397 15.31 7.40 55.50
N GLY A 398 16.52 7.54 54.93
CA GLY A 398 17.78 7.24 55.62
C GLY A 398 17.94 5.74 55.93
N LYS A 399 17.39 4.87 55.08
CA LYS A 399 17.59 3.40 55.20
C LYS A 399 18.62 2.87 54.20
N THR A 400 19.28 3.74 53.44
CA THR A 400 20.38 3.36 52.55
C THR A 400 21.70 3.46 53.30
N THR A 401 22.36 2.32 53.42
CA THR A 401 23.62 2.17 54.14
C THR A 401 24.74 1.96 53.13
N ASN A 402 25.82 2.75 53.22
CA ASN A 402 27.03 2.51 52.42
C ASN A 402 27.69 1.17 52.83
N ALA A 403 28.64 0.69 52.02
CA ALA A 403 29.45 -0.51 52.32
C ALA A 403 30.15 -0.44 53.70
N ASP A 404 30.35 0.77 54.23
CA ASP A 404 30.94 1.05 55.54
C ASP A 404 29.93 1.17 56.70
N GLY A 405 28.64 0.87 56.48
CA GLY A 405 27.64 0.87 57.57
C GLY A 405 27.03 2.24 57.93
N THR A 406 27.40 3.32 57.23
CA THR A 406 26.90 4.68 57.48
C THR A 406 25.68 5.04 56.61
N VAL A 407 24.78 5.84 57.18
CA VAL A 407 23.55 6.33 56.53
C VAL A 407 23.88 7.40 55.48
N GLN A 408 23.47 7.21 54.22
CA GLN A 408 23.80 8.13 53.13
C GLN A 408 23.09 9.49 53.21
N TYR A 409 22.00 9.59 53.97
CA TYR A 409 21.21 10.81 54.10
C TYR A 409 20.86 11.08 55.55
N ILE A 410 21.31 12.23 56.07
CA ILE A 410 20.98 12.74 57.40
C ILE A 410 20.36 14.13 57.20
N LYS A 411 19.09 14.28 57.60
CA LYS A 411 18.32 15.52 57.45
C LYS A 411 19.08 16.69 58.13
N GLY A 412 19.62 17.60 57.32
CA GLY A 412 20.29 18.83 57.79
C GLY A 412 21.83 18.85 57.73
N GLN A 413 22.51 17.75 57.37
CA GLN A 413 23.98 17.72 57.23
C GLN A 413 24.48 17.33 55.83
N THR A 414 23.64 16.74 54.98
CA THR A 414 24.03 16.40 53.60
C THR A 414 24.08 17.65 52.72
N SER A 415 25.23 17.87 52.08
CA SER A 415 25.40 18.93 51.08
C SER A 415 24.49 18.70 49.88
N ALA A 416 23.87 19.76 49.36
CA ALA A 416 22.98 19.70 48.19
C ALA A 416 23.65 19.03 46.97
N LYS A 417 24.98 19.14 46.84
CA LYS A 417 25.74 18.46 45.78
C LYS A 417 25.70 16.93 45.90
N SER A 418 25.84 16.39 47.10
CA SER A 418 25.81 14.95 47.36
C SER A 418 24.40 14.35 47.22
N ALA A 419 23.37 15.14 47.51
CA ALA A 419 21.97 14.75 47.28
C ALA A 419 21.66 14.66 45.77
N ILE A 420 22.13 15.61 44.98
CA ILE A 420 21.96 15.60 43.52
C ILE A 420 22.68 14.41 42.89
N ASP A 421 23.89 14.09 43.34
CA ASP A 421 24.67 12.94 42.85
C ASP A 421 23.96 11.59 43.10
N GLY A 422 23.41 11.39 44.31
CA GLY A 422 22.61 10.21 44.62
C GLY A 422 21.36 10.07 43.74
N VAL A 423 20.66 11.17 43.48
CA VAL A 423 19.48 11.21 42.61
C VAL A 423 19.84 10.84 41.16
N ILE A 424 20.97 11.35 40.66
CA ILE A 424 21.47 11.02 39.31
C ILE A 424 21.76 9.53 39.21
N LYS A 425 22.43 8.94 40.20
CA LYS A 425 22.73 7.51 40.20
C LYS A 425 21.47 6.65 40.12
N PHE A 426 20.40 7.01 40.84
CA PHE A 426 19.12 6.31 40.75
C PHE A 426 18.41 6.53 39.40
N PHE A 427 18.54 7.73 38.84
CA PHE A 427 18.03 8.04 37.51
C PHE A 427 18.74 7.21 36.42
N THR A 428 20.07 7.12 36.46
CA THR A 428 20.86 6.27 35.55
C THR A 428 20.44 4.81 35.65
N VAL A 429 20.24 4.28 36.86
CA VAL A 429 19.72 2.91 37.05
C VAL A 429 18.34 2.73 36.40
N ALA A 430 17.42 3.68 36.59
CA ALA A 430 16.10 3.61 35.95
C ALA A 430 16.19 3.63 34.42
N VAL A 431 17.06 4.47 33.84
CA VAL A 431 17.31 4.50 32.39
C VAL A 431 17.87 3.16 31.91
N THR A 432 18.83 2.56 32.61
CA THR A 432 19.39 1.25 32.20
C THR A 432 18.33 0.14 32.17
N ILE A 433 17.35 0.17 33.09
CA ILE A 433 16.23 -0.78 33.08
C ILE A 433 15.36 -0.60 31.83
N VAL A 434 15.07 0.65 31.44
CA VAL A 434 14.28 0.95 30.23
C VAL A 434 14.99 0.44 28.98
N VAL A 435 16.29 0.68 28.86
CA VAL A 435 17.11 0.24 27.71
C VAL A 435 17.13 -1.28 27.56
N VAL A 436 17.24 -2.01 28.68
CA VAL A 436 17.21 -3.48 28.66
C VAL A 436 15.80 -4.01 28.38
N ALA A 437 14.76 -3.28 28.79
CA ALA A 437 13.38 -3.72 28.65
C ALA A 437 12.81 -3.54 27.24
N VAL A 438 13.28 -2.56 26.45
CA VAL A 438 12.73 -2.31 25.11
C VAL A 438 13.54 -3.08 24.05
N PRO A 439 12.97 -4.12 23.40
CA PRO A 439 13.67 -4.90 22.41
C PRO A 439 13.67 -4.18 21.04
N GLU A 440 14.53 -3.17 20.89
CA GLU A 440 14.69 -2.41 19.63
C GLU A 440 15.16 -3.29 18.46
N GLY A 441 15.81 -4.41 18.75
CA GLY A 441 16.23 -5.38 17.73
C GLY A 441 15.09 -6.24 17.16
N LEU A 442 13.90 -6.23 17.75
CA LEU A 442 12.81 -7.14 17.37
C LEU A 442 12.20 -6.79 15.99
N PRO A 443 11.88 -5.54 15.66
CA PRO A 443 11.46 -5.16 14.31
C PRO A 443 12.55 -5.43 13.26
N LEU A 444 13.80 -5.07 13.58
CA LEU A 444 14.96 -5.24 12.71
C LEU A 444 15.24 -6.72 12.39
N ALA A 445 15.18 -7.59 13.40
CA ALA A 445 15.40 -9.03 13.22
C ALA A 445 14.36 -9.64 12.26
N VAL A 446 13.11 -9.16 12.32
CA VAL A 446 12.03 -9.66 11.47
C VAL A 446 12.22 -9.20 10.03
N THR A 447 12.55 -7.92 9.79
CA THR A 447 12.85 -7.41 8.45
C THR A 447 14.06 -8.10 7.82
N LEU A 448 15.13 -8.29 8.60
CA LEU A 448 16.34 -8.98 8.13
C LEU A 448 16.07 -10.45 7.78
N THR A 449 15.35 -11.16 8.66
CA THR A 449 14.97 -12.56 8.41
C THR A 449 14.12 -12.68 7.15
N LEU A 450 13.16 -11.78 6.98
CA LEU A 450 12.27 -11.77 5.83
C LEU A 450 13.00 -11.43 4.52
N ALA A 451 13.91 -10.45 4.55
CA ALA A 451 14.77 -10.13 3.41
C ALA A 451 15.68 -11.31 3.02
N TYR A 452 16.25 -12.01 4.01
CA TYR A 452 17.04 -13.21 3.77
C TYR A 452 16.20 -14.34 3.18
N SER A 453 15.01 -14.61 3.73
CA SER A 453 14.07 -15.59 3.18
C SER A 453 13.66 -15.26 1.75
N MET A 454 13.40 -13.99 1.44
CA MET A 454 13.08 -13.53 0.09
C MET A 454 14.24 -13.77 -0.88
N ARG A 455 15.47 -13.43 -0.50
CA ARG A 455 16.68 -13.68 -1.31
C ARG A 455 16.87 -15.17 -1.59
N LYS A 456 16.60 -16.02 -0.59
CA LYS A 456 16.64 -17.47 -0.76
C LYS A 456 15.54 -17.97 -1.71
N MET A 457 14.30 -17.53 -1.54
CA MET A 457 13.18 -17.90 -2.42
C MET A 457 13.41 -17.47 -3.89
N MET A 458 14.00 -16.29 -4.10
CA MET A 458 14.41 -15.83 -5.43
C MET A 458 15.43 -16.76 -6.08
N THR A 459 16.42 -17.22 -5.31
CA THR A 459 17.41 -18.21 -5.77
C THR A 459 16.74 -19.51 -6.20
N ASP A 460 15.69 -19.91 -5.48
CA ASP A 460 14.90 -21.11 -5.76
C ASP A 460 13.86 -20.91 -6.89
N LYS A 461 13.96 -19.81 -7.65
CA LYS A 461 13.04 -19.41 -8.73
C LYS A 461 11.57 -19.24 -8.30
N ALA A 462 11.33 -19.08 -7.00
CA ALA A 462 10.01 -18.75 -6.45
C ALA A 462 9.94 -17.23 -6.24
N LEU A 463 9.36 -16.52 -7.20
CA LEU A 463 9.20 -15.07 -7.13
C LEU A 463 8.03 -14.71 -6.20
N VAL A 464 8.34 -14.05 -5.08
CA VAL A 464 7.30 -13.50 -4.19
C VAL A 464 7.25 -11.98 -4.38
N THR A 465 6.19 -11.50 -5.03
CA THR A 465 6.00 -10.09 -5.40
C THR A 465 5.55 -9.20 -4.23
N VAL A 466 5.03 -9.78 -3.15
CA VAL A 466 4.65 -9.03 -1.94
C VAL A 466 5.18 -9.74 -0.70
N LEU A 467 5.95 -9.01 0.10
CA LEU A 467 6.63 -9.49 1.32
C LEU A 467 5.69 -10.23 2.29
N GLN A 468 4.42 -9.84 2.32
CA GLN A 468 3.38 -10.41 3.17
C GLN A 468 3.08 -11.89 2.83
N TYR A 469 3.22 -12.31 1.57
CA TYR A 469 2.88 -13.67 1.17
C TYR A 469 3.86 -14.71 1.72
N VAL A 470 5.14 -14.39 1.90
CA VAL A 470 6.15 -15.32 2.45
C VAL A 470 5.71 -15.86 3.83
N LEU A 471 5.31 -14.96 4.73
CA LEU A 471 4.88 -15.30 6.07
C LEU A 471 3.50 -15.97 6.11
N VAL A 472 2.60 -15.57 5.22
CA VAL A 472 1.26 -16.16 5.11
C VAL A 472 1.31 -17.57 4.53
N PHE A 473 2.17 -17.83 3.54
CA PHE A 473 2.39 -19.16 2.97
C PHE A 473 2.88 -20.16 4.01
N GLY A 474 3.79 -19.76 4.91
CA GLY A 474 4.22 -20.61 6.01
C GLY A 474 3.06 -21.03 6.93
N LYS A 475 2.11 -20.12 7.19
CA LYS A 475 0.88 -20.42 7.95
C LYS A 475 -0.07 -21.36 7.21
N PHE A 476 -0.21 -21.18 5.90
CA PHE A 476 -1.06 -22.05 5.07
C PHE A 476 -0.49 -23.47 4.98
N ILE A 477 0.82 -23.61 4.75
CA ILE A 477 1.50 -24.91 4.71
C ILE A 477 1.36 -25.63 6.05
N PHE A 478 1.52 -24.93 7.17
CA PHE A 478 1.33 -25.51 8.50
C PHE A 478 -0.12 -25.97 8.70
N LEU A 479 -1.12 -25.17 8.29
CA LEU A 479 -2.52 -25.57 8.38
C LEU A 479 -2.85 -26.79 7.50
N TYR A 480 -2.27 -26.86 6.29
CA TYR A 480 -2.50 -27.94 5.33
C TYR A 480 -1.77 -29.24 5.66
N LEU A 481 -0.65 -29.19 6.41
CA LEU A 481 0.05 -30.38 6.90
C LEU A 481 -0.47 -30.89 8.25
N THR A 482 -1.20 -30.07 8.99
CA THR A 482 -1.75 -30.44 10.31
C THR A 482 -3.23 -30.88 10.22
N LEU A 483 -3.91 -30.55 9.13
CA LEU A 483 -5.18 -31.16 8.70
C LEU A 483 -4.88 -32.42 7.89
#